data_AF-A0A923UJB2-F1
#
_entry.id   AF-A0A923UJB2-F1
#
_cell.length_a   1.000
_cell.length_b   1.000
_cell.length_c   1.000
_cell.angle_alpha   90.00
_cell.angle_beta   90.00
_cell.angle_gamma   90.00
#
_symmetry.space_group_name_H-M   'P 1'
#
loop_
_entity.id
_entity.type
_entity.pdbx_description
1 polymer ?
#
loop_
_entity_poly.entity_id
_entity_poly.type
_entity_poly.pdbx_seq_one_letter_code
_entity_poly.pdbx_strand_id
1 'polypeptide(L)'
;MKISKNIIHKLSFLLLVLFSMGSCNDYDLPETVNIIPPITDGKPLTNNTKTKLEGIYKVIKGNEIFGDILILKWNYQNNLSIFGGSNGLYAVTKGMKKDSSIYIYGYWRFALNSETGGINLQLNPSEGSNTILSENQPRTSNLKITGKFGLGNNPATETLEIIYVRPFSEKVLKDDFRILAHRSGGRTSDLLAISENSLEMIGFTENFGSTGIEIDVRLTKDGIPVLYHDEDINIRLTKKSPLNGPLVNYTYDEISRFIRLVNGEKIPKLEDALMKVVDSTNLKVVWLDMKSVNNAMAKVIPIQQKMLERAKQKNRQLAIYIGIPEVEVLDFFKTYPNYQNVESLCELSVEDVNNINAQVWAPRWTLGLLTPEVNAMHDQNRKVFCWTLDNELFIKKYIDQGDFDGILTNYPTIVSYHHYIRK
;
A
#
# COMPACT_ATOMS: atom_id res chain seq x y z
N MET A 1 42.97 -65.75 28.78
CA MET A 1 44.34 -65.58 29.31
C MET A 1 45.17 -64.86 28.25
N LYS A 2 45.68 -63.65 28.58
CA LYS A 2 46.71 -62.84 27.87
C LYS A 2 46.36 -62.39 26.42
N ILE A 3 45.97 -61.14 26.18
CA ILE A 3 46.78 -59.90 26.14
C ILE A 3 47.99 -60.03 25.20
N SER A 4 47.96 -59.32 24.07
CA SER A 4 49.04 -58.40 23.71
C SER A 4 48.43 -57.09 23.20
N LYS A 5 48.85 -56.00 23.84
CA LYS A 5 48.49 -54.60 23.58
C LYS A 5 49.72 -53.88 23.02
N ASN A 6 49.44 -52.82 22.27
CA ASN A 6 50.33 -51.72 21.86
C ASN A 6 51.28 -52.10 20.70
N ILE A 7 51.51 -51.29 19.68
CA ILE A 7 51.69 -49.84 19.64
C ILE A 7 51.31 -49.34 18.23
N ILE A 8 50.52 -48.28 18.11
CA ILE A 8 50.78 -47.10 17.26
C ILE A 8 49.80 -46.00 17.69
N HIS A 9 50.37 -44.86 18.02
CA HIS A 9 49.76 -43.67 18.61
C HIS A 9 49.27 -42.70 17.51
N LYS A 10 48.16 -42.01 17.83
CA LYS A 10 47.90 -40.58 17.58
C LYS A 10 47.86 -40.08 16.11
N LEU A 11 46.68 -39.64 15.65
CA LEU A 11 46.31 -38.22 15.46
C LEU A 11 44.95 -38.10 14.74
N SER A 12 44.15 -37.11 15.16
CA SER A 12 43.08 -36.42 14.39
C SER A 12 41.82 -37.25 14.09
N PHE A 13 40.69 -37.08 14.78
CA PHE A 13 39.88 -35.86 14.88
C PHE A 13 39.70 -35.15 13.52
N LEU A 14 38.85 -35.72 12.67
CA LEU A 14 38.19 -34.95 11.61
C LEU A 14 36.80 -35.54 11.31
N LEU A 15 35.84 -35.04 12.09
CA LEU A 15 34.54 -34.54 11.65
C LEU A 15 34.05 -35.03 10.26
N LEU A 16 33.27 -36.10 10.25
CA LEU A 16 32.39 -36.46 9.13
C LEU A 16 30.96 -36.44 9.67
N VAL A 17 30.28 -35.30 9.52
CA VAL A 17 28.92 -35.11 8.99
C VAL A 17 28.73 -33.58 8.91
N LEU A 18 29.40 -32.99 7.91
CA LEU A 18 28.96 -31.76 7.28
C LEU A 18 27.78 -32.15 6.39
N PHE A 19 26.55 -31.81 6.77
CA PHE A 19 25.43 -31.48 5.88
C PHE A 19 24.17 -31.23 6.73
N SER A 20 24.11 -30.04 7.33
CA SER A 20 22.88 -29.26 7.39
C SER A 20 23.30 -27.79 7.42
N MET A 21 23.84 -27.34 6.29
CA MET A 21 23.83 -25.91 6.00
C MET A 21 22.38 -25.47 6.14
N GLY A 22 22.13 -24.59 7.10
CA GLY A 22 20.87 -23.89 7.18
C GLY A 22 20.63 -23.25 5.83
N SER A 23 19.56 -23.66 5.17
CA SER A 23 18.89 -22.80 4.19
C SER A 23 18.25 -21.67 5.00
N CYS A 24 19.08 -20.75 5.52
CA CYS A 24 18.62 -19.38 5.62
C CYS A 24 18.38 -18.97 4.18
N ASN A 25 17.11 -18.95 3.77
CA ASN A 25 16.74 -18.04 2.70
C ASN A 25 17.01 -16.65 3.26
N ASP A 26 18.25 -16.18 3.12
CA ASP A 26 18.60 -14.77 3.25
C ASP A 26 17.90 -14.08 2.08
N TYR A 27 16.59 -13.89 2.21
CA TYR A 27 15.93 -12.82 1.48
C TYR A 27 16.57 -11.56 2.02
N ASP A 28 17.35 -10.86 1.19
CA ASP A 28 17.84 -9.52 1.50
C ASP A 28 16.61 -8.70 1.90
N LEU A 29 16.48 -8.47 3.21
CA LEU A 29 15.46 -7.58 3.73
C LEU A 29 15.68 -6.24 3.05
N PRO A 30 14.60 -5.52 2.70
CA PRO A 30 14.73 -4.25 2.03
C PRO A 30 15.67 -3.34 2.83
N GLU A 31 16.79 -2.92 2.22
CA GLU A 31 17.71 -2.00 2.88
C GLU A 31 16.93 -0.75 3.31
N THR A 32 16.97 -0.44 4.61
CA THR A 32 16.51 0.86 5.08
C THR A 32 17.47 1.91 4.52
N VAL A 33 16.95 2.79 3.68
CA VAL A 33 17.73 3.87 3.08
C VAL A 33 17.91 4.98 4.10
N ASN A 34 19.15 5.34 4.40
CA ASN A 34 19.46 6.48 5.26
C ASN A 34 19.12 7.80 4.54
N ILE A 35 18.04 8.45 4.96
CA ILE A 35 17.60 9.73 4.40
C ILE A 35 18.31 10.86 5.15
N ILE A 36 19.23 11.54 4.47
CA ILE A 36 19.92 12.73 5.00
C ILE A 36 19.28 13.98 4.37
N PRO A 37 18.63 14.86 5.16
CA PRO A 37 18.12 16.12 4.64
C PRO A 37 19.26 16.96 4.04
N PRO A 38 19.08 17.54 2.84
CA PRO A 38 20.13 18.35 2.20
C PRO A 38 20.39 19.66 2.97
N ILE A 39 19.41 20.12 3.75
CA ILE A 39 19.48 21.30 4.62
C ILE A 39 18.69 21.03 5.91
N THR A 40 19.05 21.71 7.00
CA THR A 40 18.43 21.52 8.33
C THR A 40 17.56 22.70 8.78
N ASP A 41 17.69 23.86 8.14
CA ASP A 41 17.06 25.14 8.52
C ASP A 41 16.00 25.62 7.53
N GLY A 42 15.53 24.75 6.63
CA GLY A 42 14.45 25.06 5.70
C GLY A 42 13.05 25.06 6.33
N LYS A 43 12.11 25.72 5.66
CA LYS A 43 10.71 25.86 6.08
C LYS A 43 9.79 24.94 5.26
N PRO A 44 8.64 24.48 5.81
CA PRO A 44 7.66 23.72 5.04
C PRO A 44 7.13 24.50 3.83
N LEU A 45 6.76 23.76 2.78
CA LEU A 45 6.08 24.32 1.60
C LEU A 45 4.60 24.61 1.91
N THR A 46 4.06 25.70 1.36
CA THR A 46 2.63 26.03 1.44
C THR A 46 1.81 25.12 0.53
N ASN A 47 0.50 25.01 0.76
CA ASN A 47 -0.39 24.19 -0.09
C ASN A 47 -0.42 24.68 -1.54
N ASN A 48 -0.34 25.99 -1.75
CA ASN A 48 -0.25 26.58 -3.10
C ASN A 48 1.03 26.11 -3.82
N THR A 49 2.18 26.19 -3.16
CA THR A 49 3.45 25.70 -3.71
C THR A 49 3.42 24.21 -3.99
N LYS A 50 2.86 23.40 -3.08
CA LYS A 50 2.70 21.95 -3.27
C LYS A 50 1.86 21.63 -4.50
N THR A 51 0.69 22.26 -4.62
CA THR A 51 -0.21 22.09 -5.78
C THR A 51 0.49 22.46 -7.08
N LYS A 52 1.31 23.52 -7.08
CA LYS A 52 2.13 23.93 -8.24
C LYS A 52 3.30 22.99 -8.57
N LEU A 53 3.68 22.07 -7.67
CA LEU A 53 4.66 21.03 -7.96
C LEU A 53 4.01 19.74 -8.50
N GLU A 54 2.73 19.50 -8.26
CA GLU A 54 2.07 18.27 -8.73
C GLU A 54 1.92 18.22 -10.24
N GLY A 55 2.09 17.05 -10.85
CA GLY A 55 1.80 16.83 -12.26
C GLY A 55 2.74 15.86 -12.94
N ILE A 56 2.83 15.98 -14.26
CA ILE A 56 3.60 15.09 -15.12
C ILE A 56 4.93 15.74 -15.47
N TYR A 57 6.02 14.99 -15.31
CA TYR A 57 7.38 15.42 -15.58
C TYR A 57 8.04 14.45 -16.56
N LYS A 58 8.85 14.97 -17.47
CA LYS A 58 9.71 14.19 -18.36
C LYS A 58 11.08 14.06 -17.73
N VAL A 59 11.65 12.86 -17.78
CA VAL A 59 13.03 12.60 -17.37
C VAL A 59 13.98 12.94 -18.52
N ILE A 60 15.01 13.72 -18.23
CA ILE A 60 16.05 14.16 -19.17
C ILE A 60 17.37 13.42 -18.89
N LYS A 61 17.65 13.11 -17.62
CA LYS A 61 18.79 12.30 -17.15
C LYS A 61 18.32 11.39 -16.02
N GLY A 62 18.81 10.17 -15.95
CA GLY A 62 18.39 9.17 -14.97
C GLY A 62 17.27 8.24 -15.46
N ASN A 63 16.97 8.25 -16.77
CA ASN A 63 15.84 7.50 -17.35
C ASN A 63 16.05 5.98 -17.29
N GLU A 64 17.29 5.51 -17.17
CA GLU A 64 17.64 4.11 -16.96
C GLU A 64 17.06 3.53 -15.65
N ILE A 65 16.89 4.36 -14.62
CA ILE A 65 16.23 3.99 -13.36
C ILE A 65 14.78 4.48 -13.33
N PHE A 66 14.55 5.76 -13.64
CA PHE A 66 13.27 6.44 -13.40
C PHE A 66 12.25 6.27 -14.54
N GLY A 67 12.65 5.70 -15.68
CA GLY A 67 11.86 5.71 -16.91
C GLY A 67 11.77 7.12 -17.51
N ASP A 68 10.93 7.27 -18.54
CA ASP A 68 10.87 8.53 -19.31
C ASP A 68 9.95 9.60 -18.68
N ILE A 69 9.00 9.17 -17.84
CA ILE A 69 7.96 10.02 -17.26
C ILE A 69 7.84 9.74 -15.76
N LEU A 70 7.76 10.82 -14.98
CA LEU A 70 7.47 10.79 -13.55
C LEU A 70 6.19 11.55 -13.22
N ILE A 71 5.45 11.03 -12.26
CA ILE A 71 4.24 11.61 -11.68
C ILE A 71 4.57 12.14 -10.30
N LEU A 72 4.38 13.42 -10.04
CA LEU A 72 4.59 14.03 -8.73
C LEU A 72 3.23 14.31 -8.08
N LYS A 73 2.94 13.71 -6.92
CA LYS A 73 1.68 13.87 -6.19
C LYS A 73 1.92 13.99 -4.69
N TRP A 74 1.41 15.06 -4.07
CA TRP A 74 1.38 15.18 -2.62
C TRP A 74 0.24 14.37 -2.03
N ASN A 75 0.50 13.78 -0.87
CA ASN A 75 -0.53 13.16 -0.05
C ASN A 75 -0.91 14.04 1.16
N TYR A 76 -1.94 13.60 1.88
CA TYR A 76 -2.47 14.30 3.04
C TYR A 76 -1.46 14.46 4.19
N GLN A 77 -0.49 13.55 4.27
CA GLN A 77 0.57 13.57 5.29
C GLN A 77 1.74 14.50 4.94
N ASN A 78 1.61 15.31 3.88
CA ASN A 78 2.65 16.23 3.39
C ASN A 78 3.91 15.53 2.88
N ASN A 79 3.80 14.29 2.41
CA ASN A 79 4.84 13.66 1.62
C ASN A 79 4.55 13.85 0.14
N LEU A 80 5.60 14.07 -0.65
CA LEU A 80 5.55 14.07 -2.11
C LEU A 80 5.91 12.66 -2.58
N SER A 81 4.93 12.00 -3.17
CA SER A 81 5.11 10.71 -3.83
C SER A 81 5.49 10.96 -5.29
N ILE A 82 6.49 10.22 -5.77
CA ILE A 82 6.93 10.24 -7.17
C ILE A 82 6.64 8.85 -7.74
N PHE A 83 5.96 8.72 -8.87
CA PHE A 83 5.70 7.42 -9.51
C PHE A 83 6.31 7.38 -10.91
N GLY A 84 6.98 6.28 -11.25
CA GLY A 84 7.59 6.04 -12.57
C GLY A 84 7.05 4.78 -13.24
N GLY A 85 7.21 4.71 -14.55
CA GLY A 85 6.68 3.62 -15.39
C GLY A 85 7.58 2.38 -15.51
N SER A 86 8.71 2.36 -14.79
CA SER A 86 9.67 1.25 -14.82
C SER A 86 9.64 0.49 -13.50
N ASN A 87 9.44 -0.84 -13.53
CA ASN A 87 9.48 -1.72 -12.35
C ASN A 87 8.59 -1.29 -11.15
N GLY A 88 7.50 -0.56 -11.43
CA GLY A 88 6.64 0.02 -10.41
C GLY A 88 7.35 1.04 -9.52
N LEU A 89 8.32 1.78 -10.06
CA LEU A 89 9.10 2.78 -9.34
C LEU A 89 8.20 3.74 -8.57
N TYR A 90 8.55 3.94 -7.31
CA TYR A 90 8.03 5.02 -6.51
C TYR A 90 9.13 5.67 -5.68
N ALA A 91 8.94 6.93 -5.29
CA ALA A 91 9.75 7.61 -4.29
C ALA A 91 8.85 8.25 -3.25
N VAL A 92 9.27 8.15 -1.99
CA VAL A 92 8.60 8.79 -0.85
C VAL A 92 9.51 9.89 -0.35
N THR A 93 9.10 11.13 -0.60
CA THR A 93 9.94 12.30 -0.37
C THR A 93 9.22 13.36 0.47
N LYS A 94 10.00 14.28 1.02
CA LYS A 94 9.53 15.49 1.68
C LYS A 94 10.04 16.69 0.89
N GLY A 95 9.34 17.82 0.99
CA GLY A 95 9.79 19.08 0.41
C GLY A 95 9.86 20.21 1.42
N MET A 96 10.89 21.04 1.27
CA MET A 96 11.10 22.24 2.08
C MET A 96 11.66 23.37 1.22
N LYS A 97 11.49 24.61 1.66
CA LYS A 97 12.09 25.78 1.02
C LYS A 97 13.15 26.40 1.90
N LYS A 98 14.18 26.95 1.26
CA LYS A 98 15.13 27.88 1.89
C LYS A 98 15.42 28.98 0.88
N ASP A 99 15.25 30.22 1.32
CA ASP A 99 15.28 31.40 0.47
C ASP A 99 14.35 31.24 -0.74
N SER A 100 14.91 31.32 -1.94
CA SER A 100 14.19 31.14 -3.20
C SER A 100 14.32 29.75 -3.79
N SER A 101 14.88 28.77 -3.06
CA SER A 101 15.09 27.39 -3.53
C SER A 101 14.11 26.42 -2.86
N ILE A 102 13.73 25.37 -3.59
CA ILE A 102 12.97 24.23 -3.04
C ILE A 102 13.86 23.00 -3.07
N TYR A 103 13.85 22.23 -1.98
CA TYR A 103 14.58 20.98 -1.81
C TYR A 103 13.57 19.85 -1.62
N ILE A 104 13.76 18.75 -2.32
CA ILE A 104 12.95 17.53 -2.25
C ILE A 104 13.89 16.39 -1.92
N TYR A 105 13.61 15.62 -0.88
CA TYR A 105 14.53 14.57 -0.43
C TYR A 105 13.79 13.38 0.16
N GLY A 106 14.36 12.19 0.05
CA GLY A 106 13.76 10.95 0.54
C GLY A 106 14.48 9.72 -0.01
N TYR A 107 13.70 8.71 -0.35
CA TYR A 107 14.19 7.50 -1.01
C TYR A 107 13.29 7.13 -2.19
N TRP A 108 13.85 6.39 -3.14
CA TRP A 108 13.14 5.73 -4.23
C TRP A 108 13.28 4.22 -4.12
N ARG A 109 12.35 3.47 -4.70
CA ARG A 109 12.34 2.01 -4.72
C ARG A 109 11.56 1.48 -5.91
N PHE A 110 11.95 0.31 -6.41
CA PHE A 110 11.08 -0.50 -7.28
C PHE A 110 10.10 -1.34 -6.45
N ALA A 111 8.85 -1.43 -6.90
CA ALA A 111 7.84 -2.26 -6.25
C ALA A 111 7.96 -3.75 -6.64
N LEU A 112 8.54 -4.02 -7.81
CA LEU A 112 8.65 -5.37 -8.37
C LEU A 112 9.99 -6.06 -8.04
N ASN A 113 10.93 -5.37 -7.39
CA ASN A 113 12.19 -5.95 -6.93
C ASN A 113 12.71 -5.21 -5.67
N SER A 114 13.94 -5.50 -5.23
CA SER A 114 14.54 -4.95 -4.01
C SER A 114 15.38 -3.68 -4.22
N GLU A 115 15.57 -3.21 -5.46
CA GLU A 115 16.37 -2.02 -5.73
C GLU A 115 15.72 -0.77 -5.13
N THR A 116 16.57 0.03 -4.49
CA THR A 116 16.18 1.19 -3.70
C THR A 116 17.34 2.17 -3.66
N GLY A 117 17.10 3.40 -3.20
CA GLY A 117 18.19 4.30 -2.86
C GLY A 117 17.76 5.69 -2.44
N GLY A 118 18.73 6.48 -1.95
CA GLY A 118 18.49 7.86 -1.56
C GLY A 118 18.24 8.77 -2.76
N ILE A 119 17.39 9.77 -2.60
CA ILE A 119 17.14 10.80 -3.62
C ILE A 119 17.15 12.19 -3.00
N ASN A 120 17.85 13.12 -3.63
CA ASN A 120 17.98 14.52 -3.22
C ASN A 120 17.89 15.42 -4.45
N LEU A 121 16.78 16.15 -4.56
CA LEU A 121 16.47 17.06 -5.66
C LEU A 121 16.36 18.49 -5.18
N GLN A 122 16.57 19.40 -6.10
CA GLN A 122 16.51 20.83 -5.91
C GLN A 122 15.86 21.49 -7.12
N LEU A 123 15.07 22.50 -6.83
CA LEU A 123 14.54 23.44 -7.81
C LEU A 123 15.12 24.81 -7.48
N ASN A 124 15.96 25.31 -8.39
CA ASN A 124 16.67 26.57 -8.22
C ASN A 124 15.83 27.78 -8.68
N PRO A 125 16.16 29.01 -8.19
CA PRO A 125 15.46 30.25 -8.58
C PRO A 125 15.35 30.45 -10.08
N SER A 126 16.45 30.23 -10.81
CA SER A 126 16.53 30.35 -12.27
C SER A 126 15.76 29.27 -13.02
N GLU A 127 15.42 28.16 -12.36
CA GLU A 127 14.72 27.00 -12.92
C GLU A 127 13.22 27.00 -12.61
N GLY A 128 12.72 28.06 -11.96
CA GLY A 128 11.29 28.33 -11.80
C GLY A 128 10.78 28.39 -10.36
N SER A 129 11.59 28.11 -9.33
CA SER A 129 11.10 28.15 -7.94
C SER A 129 10.54 29.50 -7.52
N ASN A 130 11.06 30.63 -8.03
CA ASN A 130 10.49 31.97 -7.77
C ASN A 130 9.00 32.03 -8.11
N THR A 131 8.60 31.40 -9.21
CA THR A 131 7.22 31.37 -9.67
C THR A 131 6.37 30.40 -8.85
N ILE A 132 6.92 29.25 -8.48
CA ILE A 132 6.25 28.22 -7.68
C ILE A 132 6.04 28.66 -6.22
N LEU A 133 6.97 29.45 -5.69
CA LEU A 133 6.91 30.01 -4.34
C LEU A 133 6.01 31.25 -4.26
N SER A 134 5.81 31.96 -5.36
CA SER A 134 4.90 33.11 -5.42
C SER A 134 3.44 32.66 -5.29
N GLU A 135 2.64 33.42 -4.54
CA GLU A 135 1.20 33.14 -4.43
C GLU A 135 0.46 33.51 -5.71
N ASN A 136 0.81 34.65 -6.30
CA ASN A 136 0.05 35.30 -7.36
C ASN A 136 0.48 34.92 -8.79
N GLN A 137 1.60 34.22 -8.94
CA GLN A 137 2.08 33.84 -10.29
C GLN A 137 1.64 32.43 -10.67
N PRO A 138 1.09 32.23 -11.89
CA PRO A 138 0.79 30.89 -12.39
C PRO A 138 2.09 30.10 -12.60
N ARG A 139 2.00 28.77 -12.55
CA ARG A 139 3.13 27.86 -12.79
C ARG A 139 3.78 28.13 -14.16
N THR A 140 5.11 28.09 -14.25
CA THR A 140 5.83 28.17 -15.54
C THR A 140 5.82 26.84 -16.29
N SER A 141 5.93 26.90 -17.62
CA SER A 141 6.04 25.71 -18.48
C SER A 141 7.40 25.02 -18.41
N ASN A 142 8.46 25.74 -18.02
CA ASN A 142 9.86 25.25 -18.08
C ASN A 142 10.42 24.92 -16.69
N LEU A 143 9.56 24.44 -15.78
CA LEU A 143 9.98 24.08 -14.43
C LEU A 143 10.94 22.88 -14.49
N LYS A 144 12.19 23.08 -14.05
CA LYS A 144 13.25 22.06 -14.09
C LYS A 144 13.70 21.72 -12.67
N ILE A 145 13.63 20.45 -12.31
CA ILE A 145 14.12 19.93 -11.02
C ILE A 145 15.36 19.08 -11.32
N THR A 146 16.46 19.36 -10.63
CA THR A 146 17.72 18.66 -10.77
C THR A 146 18.17 18.09 -9.44
N GLY A 147 18.98 17.04 -9.46
CA GLY A 147 19.57 16.55 -8.24
C GLY A 147 20.30 15.24 -8.43
N LYS A 148 20.47 14.53 -7.32
CA LYS A 148 21.20 13.27 -7.29
C LYS A 148 20.40 12.14 -6.67
N PHE A 149 20.67 10.93 -7.12
CA PHE A 149 20.20 9.70 -6.51
C PHE A 149 21.34 8.70 -6.33
N GLY A 150 21.16 7.73 -5.44
CA GLY A 150 22.09 6.63 -5.19
C GLY A 150 21.40 5.27 -5.28
N LEU A 151 22.18 4.21 -5.15
CA LEU A 151 21.72 2.81 -5.06
C LEU A 151 22.00 2.26 -3.65
N GLY A 152 21.00 1.67 -3.03
CA GLY A 152 21.02 1.25 -1.63
C GLY A 152 21.36 2.41 -0.70
N ASN A 153 22.26 2.15 0.25
CA ASN A 153 22.83 3.16 1.14
C ASN A 153 24.05 3.91 0.58
N ASN A 154 24.41 3.72 -0.70
CA ASN A 154 25.52 4.45 -1.29
C ASN A 154 25.19 5.95 -1.46
N PRO A 155 26.20 6.85 -1.40
CA PRO A 155 26.00 8.27 -1.61
C PRO A 155 25.31 8.58 -2.94
N ALA A 156 24.35 9.51 -2.91
CA ALA A 156 23.67 9.97 -4.11
C ALA A 156 24.64 10.73 -5.03
N THR A 157 25.10 10.06 -6.09
CA THR A 157 26.12 10.56 -7.03
C THR A 157 25.60 10.67 -8.46
N GLU A 158 24.66 9.81 -8.83
CA GLU A 158 24.03 9.80 -10.15
C GLU A 158 23.05 10.95 -10.32
N THR A 159 22.91 11.48 -11.53
CA THR A 159 22.12 12.69 -11.78
C THR A 159 20.70 12.36 -12.21
N LEU A 160 19.71 12.94 -11.52
CA LEU A 160 18.33 13.02 -12.00
C LEU A 160 18.03 14.44 -12.47
N GLU A 161 17.52 14.56 -13.68
CA GLU A 161 17.00 15.83 -14.22
C GLU A 161 15.60 15.59 -14.78
N ILE A 162 14.62 16.35 -14.30
CA ILE A 162 13.23 16.27 -14.75
C ILE A 162 12.66 17.64 -15.10
N ILE A 163 11.83 17.68 -16.14
CA ILE A 163 11.19 18.90 -16.64
C ILE A 163 9.68 18.72 -16.60
N TYR A 164 8.97 19.69 -16.05
CA TYR A 164 7.52 19.70 -16.03
C TYR A 164 6.92 19.69 -17.44
N VAL A 165 5.89 18.89 -17.65
CA VAL A 165 5.20 18.74 -18.94
C VAL A 165 3.81 19.34 -18.87
N ARG A 166 3.00 18.93 -17.90
CA ARG A 166 1.58 19.30 -17.81
C ARG A 166 0.97 18.99 -16.43
N PRO A 167 -0.17 19.60 -16.07
CA PRO A 167 -0.90 19.20 -14.88
C PRO A 167 -1.59 17.85 -15.11
N PHE A 168 -2.16 17.29 -14.04
CA PHE A 168 -3.16 16.22 -14.19
C PHE A 168 -4.31 16.71 -15.05
N SER A 169 -4.90 15.81 -15.83
CA SER A 169 -6.04 16.16 -16.67
C SER A 169 -7.28 16.42 -15.82
N GLU A 170 -8.23 17.19 -16.36
CA GLU A 170 -9.53 17.37 -15.69
C GLU A 170 -10.24 16.03 -15.46
N LYS A 171 -10.08 15.08 -16.38
CA LYS A 171 -10.61 13.72 -16.23
C LYS A 171 -10.11 13.10 -14.93
N VAL A 172 -8.79 13.05 -14.74
CA VAL A 172 -8.15 12.50 -13.52
C VAL A 172 -8.57 13.27 -12.27
N LEU A 173 -8.65 14.60 -12.32
CA LEU A 173 -9.00 15.42 -11.15
C LEU A 173 -10.46 15.28 -10.72
N LYS A 174 -11.37 14.96 -11.65
CA LYS A 174 -12.80 14.73 -11.41
C LYS A 174 -13.13 13.25 -11.22
N ASP A 175 -12.18 12.35 -11.51
CA ASP A 175 -12.37 10.91 -11.44
C ASP A 175 -12.56 10.48 -9.99
N ASP A 176 -13.64 9.75 -9.71
CA ASP A 176 -13.89 9.16 -8.39
C ASP A 176 -13.22 7.77 -8.25
N PHE A 177 -12.27 7.47 -9.12
CA PHE A 177 -11.53 6.21 -9.15
C PHE A 177 -10.79 5.93 -7.83
N ARG A 178 -10.80 4.65 -7.42
CA ARG A 178 -10.20 4.17 -6.17
C ARG A 178 -9.00 3.29 -6.44
N ILE A 179 -7.85 3.76 -5.98
CA ILE A 179 -6.62 2.95 -5.90
C ILE A 179 -6.65 2.25 -4.54
N LEU A 180 -6.98 0.96 -4.54
CA LEU A 180 -7.13 0.16 -3.33
C LEU A 180 -5.86 -0.66 -3.11
N ALA A 181 -5.20 -0.45 -1.98
CA ALA A 181 -4.04 -1.25 -1.61
C ALA A 181 -4.48 -2.53 -0.89
N HIS A 182 -4.15 -3.67 -1.49
CA HIS A 182 -4.39 -4.99 -0.92
C HIS A 182 -3.58 -5.17 0.36
N ARG A 183 -4.23 -5.70 1.41
CA ARG A 183 -3.67 -5.87 2.75
C ARG A 183 -3.05 -4.60 3.31
N SER A 184 -3.70 -3.47 3.02
CA SER A 184 -3.28 -2.09 3.26
C SER A 184 -2.05 -1.58 2.50
N GLY A 185 -1.37 -2.38 1.68
CA GLY A 185 -0.16 -1.91 0.98
C GLY A 185 0.40 -2.84 -0.08
N GLY A 186 0.48 -4.13 0.24
CA GLY A 186 1.10 -5.18 -0.57
C GLY A 186 1.34 -6.42 0.28
N ARG A 187 1.96 -7.46 -0.29
CA ARG A 187 2.23 -8.71 0.41
C ARG A 187 3.56 -8.66 1.14
N THR A 188 3.73 -9.55 2.11
CA THR A 188 5.07 -9.81 2.69
C THR A 188 6.11 -10.19 1.62
N SER A 189 5.71 -10.93 0.58
CA SER A 189 6.61 -11.32 -0.52
C SER A 189 7.06 -10.16 -1.40
N ASP A 190 6.43 -9.00 -1.31
CA ASP A 190 6.84 -7.77 -2.02
C ASP A 190 7.94 -7.02 -1.26
N LEU A 191 8.44 -7.59 -0.14
CA LEU A 191 9.60 -7.14 0.63
C LEU A 191 9.49 -5.68 1.08
N LEU A 192 8.31 -5.24 1.48
CA LEU A 192 8.11 -3.92 2.09
C LEU A 192 8.69 -3.89 3.51
N ALA A 193 9.23 -2.74 3.92
CA ALA A 193 9.79 -2.55 5.26
C ALA A 193 8.73 -2.48 6.38
N ILE A 194 7.45 -2.52 6.00
CA ILE A 194 6.29 -2.49 6.89
C ILE A 194 5.44 -3.71 6.56
N SER A 195 4.97 -4.42 7.59
CA SER A 195 4.20 -5.66 7.40
C SER A 195 2.81 -5.40 6.84
N GLU A 196 2.31 -6.30 6.00
CA GLU A 196 0.91 -6.31 5.55
C GLU A 196 -0.07 -6.34 6.76
N ASN A 197 -1.27 -5.75 6.61
CA ASN A 197 -2.30 -5.71 7.66
C ASN A 197 -1.86 -5.08 9.02
N SER A 198 -0.86 -4.20 9.01
CA SER A 198 -0.39 -3.48 10.22
C SER A 198 -0.95 -2.05 10.32
N LEU A 199 -0.95 -1.45 11.52
CA LEU A 199 -1.33 -0.03 11.70
C LEU A 199 -0.35 0.91 10.99
N GLU A 200 0.91 0.50 10.96
CA GLU A 200 2.00 1.17 10.29
C GLU A 200 1.76 1.21 8.78
N MET A 201 1.33 0.10 8.16
CA MET A 201 1.04 0.06 6.72
C MET A 201 -0.17 0.90 6.37
N ILE A 202 -1.24 0.84 7.17
CA ILE A 202 -2.41 1.74 7.03
C ILE A 202 -1.97 3.21 7.07
N GLY A 203 -1.06 3.55 7.98
CA GLY A 203 -0.50 4.90 8.08
C GLY A 203 0.43 5.27 6.93
N PHE A 204 0.94 4.31 6.17
CA PHE A 204 1.95 4.52 5.13
C PHE A 204 1.38 4.49 3.70
N THR A 205 0.25 3.81 3.49
CA THR A 205 -0.27 3.47 2.15
C THR A 205 -0.57 4.67 1.24
N GLU A 206 -0.89 5.85 1.78
CA GLU A 206 -1.10 7.07 0.97
C GLU A 206 0.19 7.50 0.24
N ASN A 207 1.36 7.04 0.67
CA ASN A 207 2.63 7.24 -0.05
C ASN A 207 2.72 6.40 -1.34
N PHE A 208 1.88 5.38 -1.50
CA PHE A 208 1.73 4.63 -2.74
C PHE A 208 0.67 5.22 -3.68
N GLY A 209 0.07 6.35 -3.31
CA GLY A 209 -1.04 6.98 -4.04
C GLY A 209 -2.41 6.33 -3.78
N SER A 210 -2.46 5.37 -2.85
CA SER A 210 -3.69 4.67 -2.46
C SER A 210 -4.74 5.64 -1.91
N THR A 211 -5.98 5.48 -2.38
CA THR A 211 -7.15 6.21 -1.89
C THR A 211 -8.06 5.33 -1.02
N GLY A 212 -7.80 4.04 -0.98
CA GLY A 212 -8.45 3.10 -0.07
C GLY A 212 -7.57 1.88 0.19
N ILE A 213 -8.04 1.01 1.06
CA ILE A 213 -7.36 -0.22 1.45
C ILE A 213 -8.33 -1.38 1.49
N GLU A 214 -7.83 -2.57 1.28
CA GLU A 214 -8.44 -3.81 1.75
C GLU A 214 -7.64 -4.30 2.97
N ILE A 215 -8.33 -4.87 3.96
CA ILE A 215 -7.73 -5.50 5.14
C ILE A 215 -8.45 -6.79 5.50
N ASP A 216 -7.66 -7.82 5.85
CA ASP A 216 -8.16 -9.17 6.12
C ASP A 216 -8.63 -9.29 7.58
N VAL A 217 -9.91 -9.59 7.80
CA VAL A 217 -10.50 -9.66 9.15
C VAL A 217 -10.71 -11.09 9.61
N ARG A 218 -10.12 -11.43 10.77
CA ARG A 218 -10.32 -12.70 11.48
C ARG A 218 -10.76 -12.50 12.92
N LEU A 219 -11.36 -13.53 13.51
CA LEU A 219 -11.63 -13.56 14.95
C LEU A 219 -10.59 -14.37 15.71
N THR A 220 -10.19 -13.85 16.87
CA THR A 220 -9.47 -14.60 17.90
C THR A 220 -10.42 -15.57 18.64
N LYS A 221 -9.87 -16.45 19.48
CA LYS A 221 -10.62 -17.40 20.34
C LYS A 221 -11.69 -16.72 21.20
N ASP A 222 -11.36 -15.55 21.74
CA ASP A 222 -12.24 -14.72 22.57
C ASP A 222 -13.14 -13.78 21.74
N GLY A 223 -13.17 -13.95 20.42
CA GLY A 223 -14.08 -13.26 19.51
C GLY A 223 -13.73 -11.80 19.26
N ILE A 224 -12.46 -11.42 19.42
CA ILE A 224 -11.96 -10.07 19.11
C ILE A 224 -11.55 -10.05 17.63
N PRO A 225 -12.11 -9.13 16.81
CA PRO A 225 -11.68 -8.97 15.42
C PRO A 225 -10.27 -8.39 15.32
N VAL A 226 -9.41 -9.03 14.52
CA VAL A 226 -8.02 -8.66 14.27
C VAL A 226 -7.70 -8.69 12.78
N LEU A 227 -6.61 -8.02 12.38
CA LEU A 227 -6.15 -8.04 10.99
C LEU A 227 -5.10 -9.12 10.74
N TYR A 228 -5.44 -10.14 9.96
CA TYR A 228 -4.53 -11.22 9.61
C TYR A 228 -5.05 -12.05 8.42
N HIS A 229 -4.22 -12.24 7.40
CA HIS A 229 -4.64 -12.91 6.15
C HIS A 229 -4.80 -14.43 6.29
N ASP A 230 -3.76 -15.13 6.75
CA ASP A 230 -3.73 -16.60 6.76
C ASP A 230 -4.57 -17.19 7.90
N GLU A 231 -5.02 -18.43 7.75
CA GLU A 231 -5.72 -19.13 8.82
C GLU A 231 -4.78 -19.43 10.00
N ASP A 232 -3.57 -19.89 9.68
CA ASP A 232 -2.56 -20.28 10.66
C ASP A 232 -1.54 -19.18 10.94
N ILE A 233 -1.15 -19.05 12.20
CA ILE A 233 0.04 -18.30 12.60
C ILE A 233 1.27 -18.99 12.00
N ASN A 234 1.97 -18.28 11.11
CA ASN A 234 3.05 -18.86 10.32
C ASN A 234 4.20 -17.87 10.03
N ILE A 235 5.35 -18.43 9.64
CA ILE A 235 6.59 -17.65 9.41
C ILE A 235 6.57 -16.78 8.15
N ARG A 236 5.59 -16.93 7.26
CA ARG A 236 5.42 -16.05 6.10
C ARG A 236 4.94 -14.67 6.54
N LEU A 237 4.14 -14.61 7.60
CA LEU A 237 3.55 -13.36 8.11
C LEU A 237 4.14 -12.90 9.43
N THR A 238 4.71 -13.80 10.23
CA THR A 238 5.17 -13.50 11.59
C THR A 238 6.62 -13.90 11.80
N LYS A 239 7.27 -13.25 12.78
CA LYS A 239 8.52 -13.77 13.35
C LYS A 239 8.27 -15.11 14.03
N LYS A 240 9.33 -15.90 14.22
CA LYS A 240 9.26 -17.16 14.99
C LYS A 240 8.71 -16.87 16.39
N SER A 241 7.77 -17.69 16.84
CA SER A 241 7.06 -17.52 18.11
C SER A 241 6.70 -18.90 18.70
N PRO A 242 6.33 -18.97 19.99
CA PRO A 242 5.84 -20.20 20.60
C PRO A 242 4.43 -20.62 20.16
N LEU A 243 3.64 -19.73 19.54
CA LEU A 243 2.31 -20.09 19.01
C LEU A 243 2.40 -20.41 17.51
N ASN A 244 1.65 -21.41 17.07
CA ASN A 244 1.55 -21.87 15.69
C ASN A 244 0.17 -22.52 15.43
N GLY A 245 -0.20 -22.68 14.16
CA GLY A 245 -1.52 -23.22 13.79
C GLY A 245 -2.63 -22.16 13.86
N PRO A 246 -3.91 -22.57 13.87
CA PRO A 246 -5.02 -21.67 13.58
C PRO A 246 -5.10 -20.49 14.55
N LEU A 247 -5.14 -19.25 14.01
CA LEU A 247 -5.20 -18.02 14.82
C LEU A 247 -6.40 -18.02 15.78
N VAL A 248 -7.52 -18.60 15.34
CA VAL A 248 -8.76 -18.71 16.11
C VAL A 248 -8.62 -19.54 17.39
N ASN A 249 -7.53 -20.30 17.56
CA ASN A 249 -7.26 -21.07 18.79
C ASN A 249 -6.64 -20.23 19.92
N TYR A 250 -6.32 -18.96 19.67
CA TYR A 250 -5.63 -18.10 20.62
C TYR A 250 -6.44 -16.84 20.94
N THR A 251 -6.40 -16.41 22.19
CA THR A 251 -6.98 -15.13 22.63
C THR A 251 -6.16 -13.95 22.09
N TYR A 252 -6.77 -12.77 22.02
CA TYR A 252 -6.03 -11.57 21.62
C TYR A 252 -4.84 -11.29 22.53
N ASP A 253 -4.98 -11.50 23.84
CA ASP A 253 -3.90 -11.24 24.80
C ASP A 253 -2.68 -12.15 24.57
N GLU A 254 -2.91 -13.43 24.24
CA GLU A 254 -1.85 -14.36 23.85
C GLU A 254 -1.18 -13.90 22.54
N ILE A 255 -1.97 -13.55 21.53
CA ILE A 255 -1.44 -13.07 20.23
C ILE A 255 -0.62 -11.79 20.42
N SER A 256 -1.17 -10.79 21.10
CA SER A 256 -0.52 -9.49 21.34
C SER A 256 0.78 -9.62 22.15
N ARG A 257 0.86 -10.61 23.04
CA ARG A 257 2.05 -10.87 23.87
C ARG A 257 3.15 -11.60 23.10
N PHE A 258 2.80 -12.66 22.37
CA PHE A 258 3.79 -13.59 21.81
C PHE A 258 4.07 -13.41 20.32
N ILE A 259 3.17 -12.77 19.57
CA ILE A 259 3.26 -12.69 18.11
C ILE A 259 3.70 -11.30 17.67
N ARG A 260 4.62 -11.28 16.71
CA ARG A 260 4.99 -10.10 15.94
C ARG A 260 4.93 -10.43 14.46
N LEU A 261 4.40 -9.51 13.67
CA LEU A 261 4.48 -9.55 12.22
C LEU A 261 5.95 -9.54 11.78
N VAL A 262 6.21 -9.87 10.50
CA VAL A 262 7.56 -10.10 9.98
C VAL A 262 8.52 -8.93 10.25
N ASN A 263 8.05 -7.68 10.19
CA ASN A 263 8.85 -6.48 10.46
C ASN A 263 8.81 -6.02 11.94
N GLY A 264 8.09 -6.74 12.81
CA GLY A 264 8.12 -6.53 14.26
C GLY A 264 6.89 -5.81 14.84
N GLU A 265 5.92 -5.44 14.00
CA GLU A 265 4.66 -4.86 14.43
C GLU A 265 3.79 -5.90 15.17
N LYS A 266 2.76 -5.43 15.88
CA LYS A 266 1.74 -6.31 16.45
C LYS A 266 0.66 -6.60 15.42
N ILE A 267 0.00 -7.75 15.54
CA ILE A 267 -1.29 -7.99 14.89
C ILE A 267 -2.32 -7.04 15.52
N PRO A 268 -2.92 -6.10 14.77
CA PRO A 268 -3.80 -5.10 15.35
C PRO A 268 -5.23 -5.61 15.51
N LYS A 269 -5.97 -5.03 16.47
CA LYS A 269 -7.43 -5.14 16.48
C LYS A 269 -8.00 -4.36 15.30
N LEU A 270 -9.13 -4.82 14.77
CA LEU A 270 -9.86 -4.10 13.71
C LEU A 270 -10.25 -2.67 14.15
N GLU A 271 -10.68 -2.50 15.40
CA GLU A 271 -11.07 -1.19 15.93
C GLU A 271 -9.91 -0.18 15.90
N ASP A 272 -8.71 -0.61 16.29
CA ASP A 272 -7.50 0.23 16.26
C ASP A 272 -7.13 0.59 14.81
N ALA A 273 -7.27 -0.35 13.89
CA ALA A 273 -7.02 -0.15 12.46
C ALA A 273 -7.98 0.85 11.83
N LEU A 274 -9.28 0.71 12.06
CA LEU A 274 -10.27 1.65 11.54
C LEU A 274 -10.16 3.02 12.20
N MET A 275 -9.81 3.08 13.50
CA MET A 275 -9.50 4.35 14.15
C MET A 275 -8.28 5.02 13.50
N LYS A 276 -7.22 4.27 13.18
CA LYS A 276 -6.05 4.77 12.45
C LYS A 276 -6.45 5.32 11.08
N VAL A 277 -7.32 4.64 10.34
CA VAL A 277 -7.88 5.14 9.07
C VAL A 277 -8.56 6.49 9.30
N VAL A 278 -9.51 6.57 10.24
CA VAL A 278 -10.33 7.77 10.50
C VAL A 278 -9.51 8.95 11.04
N ASP A 279 -8.47 8.69 11.82
CA ASP A 279 -7.76 9.73 12.57
C ASP A 279 -6.44 10.17 11.93
N SER A 280 -5.81 9.33 11.10
CA SER A 280 -4.44 9.56 10.62
C SER A 280 -4.25 9.51 9.10
N THR A 281 -5.32 9.35 8.31
CA THR A 281 -5.26 9.25 6.84
C THR A 281 -6.34 10.11 6.18
N ASN A 282 -6.31 10.24 4.85
CA ASN A 282 -7.44 10.75 4.06
C ASN A 282 -8.04 9.68 3.12
N LEU A 283 -7.84 8.39 3.43
CA LEU A 283 -8.45 7.28 2.72
C LEU A 283 -9.99 7.44 2.66
N LYS A 284 -10.57 6.99 1.55
CA LYS A 284 -12.00 7.13 1.23
C LYS A 284 -12.75 5.81 1.31
N VAL A 285 -12.04 4.69 1.19
CA VAL A 285 -12.62 3.35 1.18
C VAL A 285 -11.80 2.42 2.06
N VAL A 286 -12.49 1.61 2.87
CA VAL A 286 -11.95 0.40 3.49
C VAL A 286 -12.80 -0.78 3.06
N TRP A 287 -12.19 -1.80 2.49
CA TRP A 287 -12.78 -3.10 2.22
C TRP A 287 -12.34 -4.05 3.31
N LEU A 288 -13.29 -4.56 4.09
CA LEU A 288 -13.04 -5.58 5.11
C LEU A 288 -13.18 -6.98 4.48
N ASP A 289 -12.09 -7.60 4.08
CA ASP A 289 -12.12 -8.96 3.53
C ASP A 289 -12.39 -9.95 4.69
N MET A 290 -13.62 -10.43 4.76
CA MET A 290 -14.10 -11.27 5.85
C MET A 290 -13.61 -12.70 5.66
N LYS A 291 -12.63 -13.13 6.47
CA LYS A 291 -12.07 -14.49 6.44
C LYS A 291 -12.74 -15.46 7.43
N SER A 292 -13.64 -14.97 8.27
CA SER A 292 -14.24 -15.75 9.37
C SER A 292 -15.75 -15.75 9.25
N VAL A 293 -16.33 -16.95 9.30
CA VAL A 293 -17.74 -17.23 9.01
C VAL A 293 -18.56 -17.58 10.26
N ASN A 294 -18.14 -17.19 11.46
CA ASN A 294 -18.93 -17.42 12.70
C ASN A 294 -19.73 -16.17 13.12
N ASN A 295 -19.83 -15.88 14.42
CA ASN A 295 -20.38 -14.65 15.01
C ASN A 295 -19.60 -13.36 14.60
N ALA A 296 -18.82 -13.40 13.52
CA ALA A 296 -17.96 -12.32 13.04
C ALA A 296 -18.78 -11.07 12.69
N MET A 297 -19.92 -11.22 12.03
CA MET A 297 -20.79 -10.08 11.68
C MET A 297 -21.23 -9.30 12.92
N ALA A 298 -21.64 -9.99 13.99
CA ALA A 298 -22.04 -9.35 15.24
C ALA A 298 -20.88 -8.68 16.00
N LYS A 299 -19.63 -9.04 15.69
CA LYS A 299 -18.42 -8.42 16.27
C LYS A 299 -17.88 -7.28 15.41
N VAL A 300 -18.01 -7.38 14.09
CA VAL A 300 -17.39 -6.46 13.12
C VAL A 300 -18.32 -5.31 12.75
N ILE A 301 -19.61 -5.55 12.49
CA ILE A 301 -20.56 -4.51 12.06
C ILE A 301 -20.69 -3.38 13.09
N PRO A 302 -20.75 -3.63 14.42
CA PRO A 302 -20.76 -2.55 15.39
C PRO A 302 -19.49 -1.67 15.35
N ILE A 303 -18.33 -2.26 15.07
CA ILE A 303 -17.07 -1.51 14.91
C ILE A 303 -17.13 -0.65 13.65
N GLN A 304 -17.59 -1.23 12.53
CA GLN A 304 -17.82 -0.49 11.27
C GLN A 304 -18.72 0.73 11.50
N GLN A 305 -19.92 0.53 12.07
CA GLN A 305 -20.89 1.60 12.32
C GLN A 305 -20.32 2.70 13.21
N LYS A 306 -19.65 2.33 14.31
CA LYS A 306 -18.98 3.27 15.21
C LYS A 306 -17.94 4.12 14.47
N MET A 307 -17.20 3.52 13.53
CA MET A 307 -16.15 4.22 12.77
C MET A 307 -16.74 5.11 11.67
N LEU A 308 -17.83 4.71 11.02
CA LEU A 308 -18.58 5.56 10.08
C LEU A 308 -19.17 6.79 10.80
N GLU A 309 -19.75 6.62 11.98
CA GLU A 309 -20.23 7.73 12.81
C GLU A 309 -19.10 8.69 13.21
N ARG A 310 -17.95 8.14 13.63
CA ARG A 310 -16.76 8.93 13.94
C ARG A 310 -16.26 9.71 12.72
N ALA A 311 -16.22 9.07 11.54
CA ALA A 311 -15.82 9.73 10.30
C ALA A 311 -16.78 10.88 9.97
N LYS A 312 -18.09 10.68 10.11
CA LYS A 312 -19.11 11.72 9.94
C LYS A 312 -18.92 12.89 10.89
N GLN A 313 -18.66 12.64 12.17
CA GLN A 313 -18.37 13.69 13.17
C GLN A 313 -17.12 14.51 12.81
N LYS A 314 -16.19 13.94 12.04
CA LYS A 314 -14.99 14.60 11.52
C LYS A 314 -15.17 15.20 10.12
N ASN A 315 -16.40 15.26 9.60
CA ASN A 315 -16.70 15.70 8.23
C ASN A 315 -15.92 14.92 7.17
N ARG A 316 -15.65 13.64 7.43
CA ARG A 316 -15.01 12.74 6.47
C ARG A 316 -16.04 11.93 5.71
N GLN A 317 -15.92 11.97 4.39
CA GLN A 317 -16.53 10.97 3.51
C GLN A 317 -15.62 9.75 3.49
N LEU A 318 -16.04 8.70 4.19
CA LEU A 318 -15.37 7.41 4.28
C LEU A 318 -16.44 6.33 4.15
N ALA A 319 -16.24 5.40 3.24
CA ALA A 319 -17.01 4.16 3.18
C ALA A 319 -16.20 3.01 3.78
N ILE A 320 -16.85 2.15 4.55
CA ILE A 320 -16.25 0.94 5.09
C ILE A 320 -17.20 -0.19 4.70
N TYR A 321 -16.77 -1.11 3.85
CA TYR A 321 -17.61 -2.18 3.33
C TYR A 321 -17.29 -3.49 4.03
N ILE A 322 -18.33 -4.20 4.52
CA ILE A 322 -18.21 -5.63 4.84
C ILE A 322 -18.02 -6.36 3.50
N GLY A 323 -16.86 -6.96 3.30
CA GLY A 323 -16.56 -7.77 2.11
C GLY A 323 -17.18 -9.15 2.21
N ILE A 324 -17.81 -9.59 1.14
CA ILE A 324 -18.46 -10.89 1.00
C ILE A 324 -17.73 -11.68 -0.11
N PRO A 325 -16.65 -12.39 0.24
CA PRO A 325 -15.80 -13.09 -0.73
C PRO A 325 -16.36 -14.42 -1.21
N GLU A 326 -17.20 -15.06 -0.39
CA GLU A 326 -17.68 -16.43 -0.62
C GLU A 326 -19.10 -16.66 -0.09
N VAL A 327 -19.72 -17.74 -0.58
CA VAL A 327 -21.12 -18.09 -0.28
C VAL A 327 -21.36 -18.29 1.21
N GLU A 328 -20.39 -18.86 1.93
CA GLU A 328 -20.54 -19.05 3.37
C GLU A 328 -20.63 -17.71 4.10
N VAL A 329 -19.73 -16.76 3.79
CA VAL A 329 -19.81 -15.39 4.34
C VAL A 329 -21.13 -14.71 3.97
N LEU A 330 -21.62 -14.90 2.75
CA LEU A 330 -22.91 -14.38 2.29
C LEU A 330 -24.07 -14.89 3.15
N ASP A 331 -24.12 -16.21 3.38
CA ASP A 331 -25.17 -16.83 4.18
C ASP A 331 -25.14 -16.33 5.62
N PHE A 332 -23.95 -16.23 6.22
CA PHE A 332 -23.80 -15.64 7.55
C PHE A 332 -24.18 -14.16 7.59
N PHE A 333 -23.83 -13.37 6.58
CA PHE A 333 -24.23 -11.96 6.50
C PHE A 333 -25.75 -11.80 6.50
N LYS A 334 -26.47 -12.64 5.76
CA LYS A 334 -27.95 -12.65 5.71
C LYS A 334 -28.59 -12.98 7.06
N THR A 335 -27.88 -13.61 7.99
CA THR A 335 -28.40 -13.86 9.35
C THR A 335 -28.33 -12.63 10.26
N TYR A 336 -27.55 -11.60 9.90
CA TYR A 336 -27.44 -10.39 10.71
C TYR A 336 -28.73 -9.54 10.60
N PRO A 337 -29.30 -9.06 11.72
CA PRO A 337 -30.52 -8.26 11.68
C PRO A 337 -30.36 -7.00 10.82
N ASN A 338 -31.30 -6.78 9.90
CA ASN A 338 -31.29 -5.65 8.96
C ASN A 338 -30.02 -5.56 8.09
N TYR A 339 -29.45 -6.70 7.69
CA TYR A 339 -28.23 -6.76 6.87
C TYR A 339 -28.30 -5.90 5.59
N GLN A 340 -29.47 -5.68 5.00
CA GLN A 340 -29.63 -4.85 3.79
C GLN A 340 -29.29 -3.37 3.99
N ASN A 341 -29.22 -2.92 5.25
CA ASN A 341 -28.83 -1.54 5.61
C ASN A 341 -27.34 -1.44 6.00
N VAL A 342 -26.60 -2.55 5.98
CA VAL A 342 -25.18 -2.58 6.32
C VAL A 342 -24.37 -2.36 5.05
N GLU A 343 -23.50 -1.35 5.06
CA GLU A 343 -22.61 -1.05 3.93
C GLU A 343 -21.73 -2.27 3.63
N SER A 344 -21.86 -2.80 2.42
CA SER A 344 -21.23 -4.05 2.01
C SER A 344 -20.77 -4.02 0.56
N LEU A 345 -19.81 -4.90 0.28
CA LEU A 345 -19.22 -5.17 -1.03
C LEU A 345 -19.29 -6.68 -1.27
N CYS A 346 -19.73 -7.10 -2.45
CA CYS A 346 -19.87 -8.51 -2.78
C CYS A 346 -19.01 -8.91 -3.98
N GLU A 347 -18.24 -9.99 -3.84
CA GLU A 347 -17.30 -10.48 -4.86
C GLU A 347 -17.90 -11.57 -5.76
N LEU A 348 -19.12 -11.99 -5.45
CA LEU A 348 -19.84 -13.06 -6.12
C LEU A 348 -20.56 -12.54 -7.36
N SER A 349 -21.83 -12.90 -7.53
CA SER A 349 -22.62 -12.52 -8.70
C SER A 349 -23.30 -11.16 -8.51
N VAL A 350 -23.69 -10.54 -9.64
CA VAL A 350 -24.58 -9.37 -9.64
C VAL A 350 -25.91 -9.66 -8.93
N GLU A 351 -26.42 -10.89 -9.04
CA GLU A 351 -27.62 -11.32 -8.33
C GLU A 351 -27.42 -11.27 -6.82
N ASP A 352 -26.28 -11.74 -6.30
CA ASP A 352 -25.95 -11.66 -4.88
C ASP A 352 -25.85 -10.21 -4.39
N VAL A 353 -25.22 -9.33 -5.19
CA VAL A 353 -25.14 -7.88 -4.90
C VAL A 353 -26.55 -7.29 -4.76
N ASN A 354 -27.47 -7.64 -5.66
CA ASN A 354 -28.87 -7.22 -5.59
C ASN A 354 -29.56 -7.76 -4.33
N ASN A 355 -29.40 -9.06 -4.06
CA ASN A 355 -30.06 -9.77 -2.97
C ASN A 355 -29.70 -9.21 -1.59
N ILE A 356 -28.46 -8.76 -1.40
CA ILE A 356 -28.03 -8.18 -0.12
C ILE A 356 -28.01 -6.66 -0.11
N ASN A 357 -28.40 -6.02 -1.21
CA ASN A 357 -28.32 -4.57 -1.38
C ASN A 357 -26.90 -4.02 -1.16
N ALA A 358 -25.88 -4.71 -1.67
CA ALA A 358 -24.49 -4.25 -1.57
C ALA A 358 -24.26 -3.00 -2.43
N GLN A 359 -23.44 -2.08 -1.93
CA GLN A 359 -23.11 -0.81 -2.60
C GLN A 359 -22.04 -0.99 -3.67
N VAL A 360 -21.27 -2.07 -3.57
CA VAL A 360 -20.16 -2.37 -4.47
C VAL A 360 -20.22 -3.81 -4.95
N TRP A 361 -20.07 -4.01 -6.25
CA TRP A 361 -19.74 -5.30 -6.83
C TRP A 361 -18.23 -5.40 -7.06
N ALA A 362 -17.61 -6.52 -6.70
CA ALA A 362 -16.17 -6.70 -6.78
C ALA A 362 -15.78 -7.98 -7.54
N PRO A 363 -15.96 -8.06 -8.86
CA PRO A 363 -15.59 -9.26 -9.60
C PRO A 363 -14.07 -9.43 -9.71
N ARG A 364 -13.65 -10.69 -9.85
CA ARG A 364 -12.26 -11.01 -10.20
C ARG A 364 -11.93 -10.44 -11.57
N TRP A 365 -10.77 -9.78 -11.69
CA TRP A 365 -10.36 -9.18 -12.97
C TRP A 365 -10.20 -10.21 -14.08
N THR A 366 -9.91 -11.48 -13.78
CA THR A 366 -9.72 -12.52 -14.79
C THR A 366 -10.99 -12.86 -15.58
N LEU A 367 -12.16 -12.38 -15.14
CA LEU A 367 -13.43 -12.49 -15.87
C LEU A 367 -13.56 -11.48 -17.03
N GLY A 368 -12.60 -10.56 -17.17
CA GLY A 368 -12.59 -9.54 -18.21
C GLY A 368 -13.23 -8.22 -17.76
N LEU A 369 -13.51 -7.34 -18.74
CA LEU A 369 -14.00 -5.98 -18.45
C LEU A 369 -15.47 -5.94 -18.04
N LEU A 370 -16.24 -6.99 -18.35
CA LEU A 370 -17.65 -7.14 -17.94
C LEU A 370 -18.50 -5.88 -18.17
N THR A 371 -18.29 -5.21 -19.31
CA THR A 371 -18.90 -3.89 -19.58
C THR A 371 -20.42 -3.88 -19.41
N PRO A 372 -21.19 -4.88 -19.89
CA PRO A 372 -22.64 -4.90 -19.65
C PRO A 372 -22.99 -4.96 -18.15
N GLU A 373 -22.32 -5.79 -17.37
CA GLU A 373 -22.57 -5.94 -15.94
C GLU A 373 -22.10 -4.73 -15.14
N VAL A 374 -20.97 -4.13 -15.50
CA VAL A 374 -20.47 -2.88 -14.91
C VAL A 374 -21.47 -1.76 -15.11
N ASN A 375 -21.96 -1.56 -16.34
CA ASN A 375 -22.97 -0.56 -16.65
C ASN A 375 -24.27 -0.82 -15.87
N ALA A 376 -24.69 -2.09 -15.74
CA ALA A 376 -25.88 -2.44 -14.98
C ALA A 376 -25.75 -2.13 -13.47
N MET A 377 -24.53 -2.16 -12.91
CA MET A 377 -24.26 -1.70 -11.54
C MET A 377 -24.30 -0.17 -11.44
N HIS A 378 -23.71 0.52 -12.40
CA HIS A 378 -23.73 1.99 -12.46
C HIS A 378 -25.14 2.56 -12.62
N ASP A 379 -25.99 1.94 -13.44
CA ASP A 379 -27.41 2.32 -13.60
C ASP A 379 -28.19 2.23 -12.27
N GLN A 380 -27.70 1.42 -11.33
CA GLN A 380 -28.22 1.28 -9.97
C GLN A 380 -27.49 2.15 -8.94
N ASN A 381 -26.62 3.07 -9.39
CA ASN A 381 -25.75 3.90 -8.55
C ASN A 381 -24.81 3.08 -7.64
N ARG A 382 -24.44 1.86 -8.06
CA ARG A 382 -23.46 1.01 -7.35
C ARG A 382 -22.10 1.15 -7.98
N LYS A 383 -21.06 0.97 -7.17
CA LYS A 383 -19.67 1.03 -7.61
C LYS A 383 -19.19 -0.36 -8.05
N VAL A 384 -18.17 -0.41 -8.91
CA VAL A 384 -17.52 -1.67 -9.29
C VAL A 384 -16.01 -1.60 -9.08
N PHE A 385 -15.48 -2.50 -8.26
CA PHE A 385 -14.03 -2.65 -8.06
C PHE A 385 -13.55 -3.98 -8.67
N CYS A 386 -12.32 -4.07 -9.17
CA CYS A 386 -11.77 -5.38 -9.56
C CYS A 386 -10.59 -5.79 -8.69
N TRP A 387 -10.42 -7.10 -8.50
CA TRP A 387 -9.35 -7.65 -7.65
C TRP A 387 -8.80 -9.00 -8.13
N THR A 388 -7.65 -9.46 -7.65
CA THR A 388 -6.48 -8.62 -7.26
C THR A 388 -5.64 -8.45 -8.51
N LEU A 389 -5.56 -7.23 -9.03
CA LEU A 389 -4.98 -6.95 -10.34
C LEU A 389 -3.57 -6.37 -10.19
N ASP A 390 -2.58 -7.22 -10.41
CA ASP A 390 -1.15 -6.89 -10.22
C ASP A 390 -0.38 -6.73 -11.52
N ASN A 391 -0.86 -7.34 -12.61
CA ASN A 391 -0.14 -7.32 -13.88
C ASN A 391 -0.29 -5.96 -14.57
N GLU A 392 0.84 -5.27 -14.80
CA GLU A 392 0.86 -3.91 -15.33
C GLU A 392 0.15 -3.75 -16.68
N LEU A 393 0.30 -4.71 -17.60
CA LEU A 393 -0.37 -4.64 -18.92
C LEU A 393 -1.89 -4.64 -18.74
N PHE A 394 -2.40 -5.45 -17.80
CA PHE A 394 -3.82 -5.48 -17.48
C PHE A 394 -4.25 -4.27 -16.64
N ILE A 395 -3.43 -3.77 -15.71
CA ILE A 395 -3.71 -2.50 -15.00
C ILE A 395 -3.94 -1.38 -16.02
N LYS A 396 -3.02 -1.22 -16.98
CA LYS A 396 -3.15 -0.22 -18.04
C LYS A 396 -4.41 -0.45 -18.87
N LYS A 397 -4.68 -1.69 -19.28
CA LYS A 397 -5.89 -2.03 -20.04
C LYS A 397 -7.17 -1.65 -19.28
N TYR A 398 -7.26 -1.96 -17.99
CA TYR A 398 -8.45 -1.68 -17.18
C TYR A 398 -8.64 -0.18 -16.96
N ILE A 399 -7.57 0.58 -16.77
CA ILE A 399 -7.62 2.03 -16.64
C ILE A 399 -8.02 2.73 -17.96
N ASP A 400 -7.56 2.20 -19.09
CA ASP A 400 -7.80 2.81 -20.41
C ASP A 400 -9.14 2.42 -21.01
N GLN A 401 -9.59 1.17 -20.82
CA GLN A 401 -10.72 0.58 -21.54
C GLN A 401 -11.86 0.12 -20.62
N GLY A 402 -11.60 -0.07 -19.33
CA GLY A 402 -12.62 -0.44 -18.35
C GLY A 402 -13.32 0.78 -17.78
N ASP A 403 -14.48 0.52 -17.16
CA ASP A 403 -15.26 1.53 -16.43
C ASP A 403 -15.40 1.13 -14.94
N PHE A 404 -14.33 0.55 -14.39
CA PHE A 404 -14.30 0.20 -12.97
C PHE A 404 -14.05 1.45 -12.14
N ASP A 405 -14.77 1.58 -11.03
CA ASP A 405 -14.58 2.64 -10.04
C ASP A 405 -13.33 2.44 -9.18
N GLY A 406 -12.66 1.28 -9.27
CA GLY A 406 -11.45 1.03 -8.51
C GLY A 406 -10.74 -0.28 -8.83
N ILE A 407 -9.45 -0.31 -8.50
CA ILE A 407 -8.59 -1.48 -8.66
C ILE A 407 -7.98 -1.82 -7.30
N LEU A 408 -8.19 -3.06 -6.84
CA LEU A 408 -7.44 -3.66 -5.75
C LEU A 408 -6.18 -4.34 -6.27
N THR A 409 -5.03 -3.99 -5.69
CA THR A 409 -3.72 -4.44 -6.17
C THR A 409 -2.70 -4.53 -5.04
N ASN A 410 -1.70 -5.40 -5.22
CA ASN A 410 -0.46 -5.40 -4.43
C ASN A 410 0.51 -4.29 -4.84
N TYR A 411 0.29 -3.66 -6.00
CA TYR A 411 1.17 -2.64 -6.57
C TYR A 411 0.44 -1.31 -6.82
N PRO A 412 -0.08 -0.65 -5.76
CA PRO A 412 -0.81 0.63 -5.89
C PRO A 412 0.01 1.73 -6.58
N THR A 413 1.33 1.65 -6.55
CA THR A 413 2.24 2.59 -7.25
C THR A 413 2.13 2.49 -8.77
N ILE A 414 1.94 1.27 -9.31
CA ILE A 414 1.74 1.04 -10.75
C ILE A 414 0.37 1.59 -11.18
N VAL A 415 -0.68 1.33 -10.41
CA VAL A 415 -2.02 1.88 -10.65
C VAL A 415 -1.97 3.41 -10.59
N SER A 416 -1.28 3.99 -9.61
CA SER A 416 -1.09 5.44 -9.50
C SER A 416 -0.41 6.02 -10.74
N TYR A 417 0.68 5.42 -11.20
CA TYR A 417 1.36 5.86 -12.42
C TYR A 417 0.40 5.91 -13.62
N HIS A 418 -0.28 4.79 -13.91
CA HIS A 418 -1.18 4.69 -15.07
C HIS A 418 -2.45 5.52 -14.92
N HIS A 419 -2.95 5.74 -13.70
CA HIS A 419 -4.10 6.60 -13.46
C HIS A 419 -3.77 8.07 -13.71
N TYR A 420 -2.71 8.59 -13.07
CA TYR A 420 -2.39 10.02 -13.13
C TYR A 420 -1.82 10.46 -14.49
N ILE A 421 -1.23 9.55 -15.28
CA ILE A 421 -0.69 9.87 -16.62
C ILE A 421 -1.77 10.00 -17.71
N ARG A 422 -3.04 9.70 -17.41
CA ARG A 422 -4.13 9.87 -18.38
C ARG A 422 -4.28 11.31 -18.83
N LYS A 423 -4.78 11.49 -20.05
CA LYS A 423 -5.04 12.80 -20.66
C LYS A 423 -6.49 13.20 -20.51
#